data_AF-A0A7Y5IS04-F1
#
_entry.id   AF-A0A7Y5IS04-F1
#
_cell.length_a   1.000
_cell.length_b   1.000
_cell.length_c   1.000
_cell.angle_alpha   90.00
_cell.angle_beta   90.00
_cell.angle_gamma   90.00
#
_symmetry.space_group_name_H-M   'P 1'
#
loop_
_entity.id
_entity.type
_entity.pdbx_description
1 polymer ?
#
loop_
_entity_poly.entity_id
_entity_poly.type
_entity_poly.pdbx_seq_one_letter_code
_entity_poly.pdbx_strand_id
1 'polypeptide(L)'
;MHTKNPSECDLDLVSAAVDDELAEEEKVWLNGHLEICPSCRKEYQEMRRTSNLVTSFRHVPPPKTLLRDIRGTLVREDLTKGSRDPGKRLTLGGLFASPPRMAFAAGVCATLLILGIVRLQTPPVLAPITGFGIAAEAKEEIAALDLVLVYDMRTLSPDPVKLGEVNRGFLMESKVGDGMIRVSMAAAQGVPMSGLAPILEIPVRTQSEGETPTLSIREARAYRVDGSEVEVDLRTIPMPLSGIGGKDTAA
;
A
#
# COMPACT_ATOMS: atom_id res chain seq x y z
N MET A 1 21.16 -12.71 22.83
CA MET A 1 22.24 -11.98 22.13
C MET A 1 22.05 -12.18 20.63
N HIS A 2 21.46 -11.21 19.96
CA HIS A 2 21.37 -11.21 18.50
C HIS A 2 22.71 -10.71 17.94
N THR A 3 23.49 -11.59 17.30
CA THR A 3 24.69 -11.20 16.57
C THR A 3 24.27 -10.60 15.23
N LYS A 4 23.88 -9.31 15.22
CA LYS A 4 23.54 -8.59 13.99
C LYS A 4 24.81 -8.25 13.21
N ASN A 5 24.74 -8.42 11.89
CA ASN A 5 25.84 -8.18 10.97
C ASN A 5 26.02 -6.64 10.82
N PRO A 6 27.21 -6.07 11.07
CA PRO A 6 27.41 -4.61 11.07
C PRO A 6 27.17 -3.92 9.72
N SER A 7 27.03 -4.69 8.63
CA SER A 7 26.77 -4.17 7.29
C SER A 7 25.29 -4.00 6.96
N GLU A 8 24.37 -4.55 7.75
CA GLU A 8 22.94 -4.49 7.46
C GLU A 8 22.30 -3.31 8.18
N CYS A 9 21.64 -2.43 7.41
CA CYS A 9 20.94 -1.26 7.92
C CYS A 9 19.59 -1.72 8.51
N ASP A 10 19.42 -1.58 9.82
CA ASP A 10 18.19 -1.96 10.51
C ASP A 10 17.37 -0.71 10.86
N LEU A 11 16.37 -0.41 10.03
CA LEU A 11 15.51 0.76 10.19
C LEU A 11 14.65 0.70 11.45
N ASP A 12 14.33 -0.49 11.95
CA ASP A 12 13.50 -0.65 13.14
C ASP A 12 14.26 -0.15 14.39
N LEU A 13 15.57 -0.44 14.48
CA LEU A 13 16.42 0.09 15.54
C LEU A 13 16.56 1.62 15.47
N VAL A 14 16.64 2.19 14.27
CA VAL A 14 16.69 3.65 14.08
C VAL A 14 15.39 4.30 14.58
N SER A 15 14.23 3.71 14.27
CA SER A 15 12.94 4.19 14.74
C SER A 15 12.82 4.08 16.27
N ALA A 16 13.11 2.91 16.84
CA ALA A 16 13.06 2.70 18.29
C ALA A 16 14.02 3.64 19.05
N ALA A 17 15.15 4.01 18.46
CA ALA A 17 16.08 4.99 19.05
C ALA A 17 15.50 6.41 19.12
N VAL A 18 14.66 6.79 18.16
CA VAL A 18 13.99 8.11 18.15
C VAL A 18 12.96 8.21 19.26
N ASP A 19 12.31 7.08 19.60
CA ASP A 19 11.28 6.98 20.64
C ASP A 19 11.85 6.66 22.05
N ASP A 20 13.18 6.58 22.18
CA ASP A 20 13.92 6.20 23.41
C ASP A 20 13.54 4.80 23.96
N GLU A 21 13.20 3.86 23.07
CA GLU A 21 12.77 2.50 23.42
C GLU A 21 13.90 1.44 23.36
N LEU A 22 15.12 1.84 22.98
CA LEU A 22 16.25 0.92 22.88
C LEU A 22 16.87 0.57 24.24
N ALA A 23 17.29 -0.68 24.39
CA ALA A 23 18.16 -1.08 25.50
C ALA A 23 19.57 -0.48 25.34
N GLU A 24 20.31 -0.37 26.45
CA GLU A 24 21.61 0.33 26.45
C GLU A 24 22.65 -0.32 25.53
N GLU A 25 22.64 -1.65 25.43
CA GLU A 25 23.49 -2.41 24.51
C GLU A 25 23.20 -2.07 23.04
N GLU A 26 21.92 -1.90 22.69
CA GLU A 26 21.46 -1.56 21.35
C GLU A 26 21.80 -0.11 21.00
N LYS A 27 21.73 0.81 21.98
CA LYS A 27 22.17 2.20 21.82
C LYS A 27 23.66 2.27 21.47
N VAL A 28 24.51 1.51 22.18
CA VAL A 28 25.96 1.47 21.90
C VAL A 28 26.22 0.95 20.49
N TRP A 29 25.55 -0.14 20.09
CA TRP A 29 25.69 -0.70 18.75
C TRP A 29 25.24 0.29 17.67
N LEU A 30 24.04 0.87 17.82
CA LEU A 30 23.48 1.80 16.84
C LEU A 30 24.37 3.03 16.68
N ASN A 31 24.88 3.60 17.78
CA ASN A 31 25.78 4.74 17.72
C ASN A 31 27.05 4.41 16.91
N GLY A 32 27.65 3.23 17.12
CA GLY A 32 28.79 2.78 16.31
C GLY A 32 28.43 2.61 14.82
N HIS A 33 27.24 2.09 14.52
CA HIS A 33 26.76 1.98 13.14
C HIS A 33 26.54 3.36 12.49
N LEU A 34 25.93 4.32 13.19
CA LEU A 34 25.70 5.68 12.71
C LEU A 34 27.01 6.45 12.47
N GLU A 35 28.10 6.10 13.16
CA GLU A 35 29.43 6.65 12.89
C GLU A 35 30.01 6.19 11.54
N ILE A 36 29.68 4.97 11.12
CA ILE A 36 30.23 4.34 9.92
C ILE A 36 29.33 4.53 8.70
N CYS A 37 28.00 4.55 8.89
CA CYS A 37 27.00 4.53 7.82
C CYS A 37 26.32 5.92 7.62
N PRO A 38 26.67 6.68 6.57
CA PRO A 38 26.11 8.03 6.36
C PRO A 38 24.61 8.04 6.03
N SER A 39 24.10 7.01 5.36
CA SER A 39 22.66 6.91 5.01
C SER A 39 21.80 6.77 6.26
N CYS A 40 22.12 5.81 7.15
CA CYS A 40 21.38 5.63 8.41
C CYS A 40 21.51 6.85 9.33
N ARG A 41 22.67 7.52 9.33
CA ARG A 41 22.83 8.80 10.06
C ARG A 41 21.85 9.86 9.57
N LYS A 42 21.72 10.00 8.25
CA LYS A 42 20.78 10.96 7.65
C LYS A 42 19.33 10.62 8.02
N GLU A 43 18.93 9.36 7.88
CA GLU A 43 17.57 8.91 8.23
C GLU A 43 17.26 9.12 9.71
N TYR A 44 18.17 8.76 10.62
CA TYR A 44 18.03 9.01 12.05
C TYR A 44 17.83 10.51 12.36
N GLN A 45 18.60 11.39 11.70
CA GLN A 45 18.45 12.85 11.88
C GLN A 45 17.11 13.36 11.35
N GLU A 46 16.64 12.86 10.21
CA GLU A 46 15.34 13.22 9.63
C GLU A 46 14.17 12.75 10.51
N MET A 47 14.21 11.50 11.00
CA MET A 47 13.21 10.97 11.93
C MET A 47 13.20 11.75 13.24
N ARG A 48 14.37 12.03 13.82
CA ARG A 48 14.49 12.81 15.06
C ARG A 48 13.99 14.24 14.88
N ARG A 49 14.27 14.88 13.74
CA ARG A 49 13.73 16.21 13.41
C ARG A 49 12.20 16.18 13.34
N THR A 50 11.64 15.15 12.72
CA THR A 50 10.19 14.97 12.61
C THR A 50 9.55 14.73 13.97
N SER A 51 10.12 13.84 14.80
CA SER A 51 9.67 13.60 16.18
C SER A 51 9.71 14.87 17.04
N ASN A 52 10.78 15.66 16.93
CA ASN A 52 10.88 16.96 17.60
C ASN A 52 9.79 17.95 17.15
N LEU A 53 9.44 17.96 15.87
CA LEU A 53 8.34 18.81 15.37
C LEU A 53 6.99 18.33 15.94
N VAL A 54 6.72 17.04 15.93
CA VAL A 54 5.47 16.46 16.46
C VAL A 54 5.33 16.73 17.96
N THR A 55 6.41 16.57 18.72
CA THR A 55 6.41 16.82 20.17
C THR A 55 6.36 18.31 20.53
N SER A 56 6.77 19.20 19.61
CA SER A 56 6.67 20.66 19.82
C SER A 56 5.24 21.20 19.77
N PHE A 57 4.28 20.44 19.22
CA PHE A 57 2.89 20.86 19.23
C PHE A 57 2.35 20.94 20.64
N ARG A 58 1.57 22.00 20.92
CA ARG A 58 0.92 22.16 22.22
C ARG A 58 0.03 20.95 22.47
N HIS A 59 0.24 20.28 23.60
CA HIS A 59 -0.65 19.23 24.06
C HIS A 59 -2.06 19.83 24.28
N VAL A 60 -2.99 19.48 23.40
CA VAL A 60 -4.40 19.84 23.55
C VAL A 60 -5.06 18.74 24.36
N PRO A 61 -5.59 19.04 25.57
CA PRO A 61 -6.26 18.02 26.36
C PRO A 61 -7.46 17.49 25.58
N PRO A 62 -7.69 16.16 25.57
CA PRO A 62 -8.82 15.59 24.87
C PRO A 62 -10.15 16.12 25.46
N PRO A 63 -11.19 16.32 24.64
CA PRO A 63 -12.49 16.76 25.14
C PRO A 63 -13.06 15.71 26.10
N LYS A 64 -13.64 16.17 27.23
CA LYS A 64 -14.13 15.30 28.31
C LYS A 64 -15.15 14.25 27.85
N THR A 65 -15.90 14.53 26.79
CA THR A 65 -16.87 13.62 26.16
C THR A 65 -16.20 12.41 25.54
N LEU A 66 -15.06 12.59 24.85
CA LEU A 66 -14.32 11.52 24.19
C LEU A 66 -13.83 10.47 25.20
N LEU A 67 -13.29 10.90 26.34
CA LEU A 67 -12.84 9.97 27.38
C LEU A 67 -13.99 9.15 27.97
N ARG A 68 -15.17 9.75 28.10
CA ARG A 68 -16.38 9.04 28.55
C ARG A 68 -16.79 7.98 27.53
N ASP A 69 -16.75 8.32 26.26
CA ASP A 69 -17.17 7.44 25.17
C ASP A 69 -16.19 6.27 25.00
N ILE A 70 -14.87 6.53 25.04
CA ILE A 70 -13.82 5.49 25.00
C ILE A 70 -13.97 4.53 26.19
N ARG A 71 -14.15 5.05 27.41
CA ARG A 71 -14.37 4.19 28.59
C ARG A 71 -15.65 3.35 28.45
N GLY A 72 -16.72 3.92 27.91
CA GLY A 72 -17.96 3.19 27.66
C GLY A 72 -17.78 2.03 26.68
N THR A 73 -16.98 2.23 25.63
CA THR A 73 -16.67 1.19 24.64
C THR A 73 -15.77 0.10 25.22
N LEU A 74 -14.71 0.45 25.96
CA LEU A 74 -13.81 -0.54 26.58
C LEU A 74 -14.55 -1.43 27.60
N VAL A 75 -15.41 -0.84 28.43
CA VAL A 75 -16.24 -1.60 29.38
C VAL A 75 -17.18 -2.57 28.66
N ARG A 76 -17.75 -2.18 27.51
CA ARG A 76 -18.59 -3.08 26.70
C ARG A 76 -17.78 -4.22 26.07
N GLU A 77 -16.57 -3.96 25.63
CA GLU A 77 -15.68 -5.02 25.12
C GLU A 77 -15.28 -6.01 26.21
N ASP A 78 -14.96 -5.54 27.41
CA ASP A 78 -14.62 -6.43 28.53
C ASP A 78 -15.81 -7.30 28.95
N LEU A 79 -17.03 -6.73 28.96
CA LEU A 79 -18.25 -7.47 29.26
C LEU A 79 -18.60 -8.51 28.18
N THR A 80 -18.29 -8.24 26.91
CA THR A 80 -18.54 -9.18 25.80
C THR A 80 -17.47 -10.26 25.68
N LYS A 81 -16.20 -9.94 25.98
CA LYS A 81 -15.11 -10.92 26.03
C LYS A 81 -15.16 -11.81 27.28
N GLY A 82 -15.78 -11.33 28.37
CA GLY A 82 -15.97 -12.06 29.63
C GLY A 82 -16.99 -13.22 29.59
N SER A 83 -17.78 -13.36 28.52
CA SER A 83 -18.71 -14.49 28.34
C SER A 83 -18.09 -15.69 27.61
N ARG A 84 -16.76 -15.82 27.61
CA ARG A 84 -16.13 -17.13 27.36
C ARG A 84 -16.30 -17.97 28.62
N ASP A 85 -17.43 -18.66 28.68
CA ASP A 85 -17.81 -19.68 29.67
C ASP A 85 -16.58 -20.49 30.13
N PRO A 86 -16.00 -20.19 31.32
CA PRO A 86 -14.84 -20.91 31.83
C PRO A 86 -15.19 -22.36 32.26
N GLY A 87 -16.46 -22.77 32.13
CA GLY A 87 -16.98 -24.05 32.58
C GLY A 87 -16.92 -25.18 31.56
N LYS A 88 -16.82 -24.92 30.25
CA LYS A 88 -16.69 -26.00 29.26
C LYS A 88 -15.24 -26.40 29.07
N ARG A 89 -14.64 -26.93 30.14
CA ARG A 89 -13.54 -27.89 30.02
C ARG A 89 -14.08 -29.03 29.17
N LEU A 90 -13.72 -29.04 27.88
CA LEU A 90 -13.83 -30.21 27.03
C LEU A 90 -13.02 -31.33 27.71
N THR A 91 -13.70 -32.11 28.53
CA THR A 91 -13.18 -33.35 29.09
C THR A 91 -13.02 -34.31 27.92
N LEU A 92 -11.81 -34.32 27.37
CA LEU A 92 -11.30 -35.19 26.32
C LEU A 92 -11.21 -36.67 26.78
N GLY A 93 -12.06 -37.10 27.73
CA GLY A 93 -12.01 -38.39 28.40
C GLY A 93 -13.14 -39.36 28.04
N GLY A 94 -14.09 -38.96 27.19
CA GLY A 94 -15.29 -39.77 26.88
C GLY A 94 -15.28 -40.54 25.57
N LEU A 95 -14.24 -40.41 24.71
CA LEU A 95 -14.30 -40.88 23.31
C LEU A 95 -13.69 -42.28 23.05
N PHE A 96 -13.30 -43.05 24.07
CA PHE A 96 -12.58 -44.32 23.89
C PHE A 96 -13.29 -45.61 24.35
N ALA A 97 -14.63 -45.62 24.45
CA ALA A 97 -15.36 -46.80 24.93
C ALA A 97 -16.41 -47.34 23.94
N SER A 98 -16.02 -47.67 22.69
CA SER A 98 -16.72 -48.70 21.89
C SER A 98 -15.96 -49.04 20.58
N PRO A 99 -15.50 -50.30 20.37
CA PRO A 99 -14.95 -50.77 19.10
C PRO A 99 -16.04 -51.52 18.32
N PRO A 100 -16.77 -50.89 17.37
CA PRO A 100 -16.35 -51.03 15.97
C PRO A 100 -16.82 -49.87 15.04
N ARG A 101 -16.92 -48.63 15.52
CA ARG A 101 -17.31 -47.46 14.66
C ARG A 101 -16.13 -46.62 14.16
N MET A 102 -14.89 -47.03 14.43
CA MET A 102 -13.68 -46.25 14.11
C MET A 102 -13.27 -46.24 12.63
N ALA A 103 -13.89 -47.05 11.76
CA ALA A 103 -13.56 -47.04 10.34
C ALA A 103 -14.10 -45.82 9.58
N PHE A 104 -15.18 -45.18 10.06
CA PHE A 104 -15.78 -44.03 9.38
C PHE A 104 -15.19 -42.68 9.80
N ALA A 105 -14.68 -42.54 11.04
CA ALA A 105 -14.16 -41.27 11.54
C ALA A 105 -12.79 -40.88 10.95
N ALA A 106 -11.92 -41.87 10.66
CA ALA A 106 -10.62 -41.63 10.05
C ALA A 106 -10.73 -41.09 8.61
N GLY A 107 -11.72 -41.56 7.84
CA GLY A 107 -11.97 -41.10 6.47
C GLY A 107 -12.40 -39.63 6.39
N VAL A 108 -13.22 -39.16 7.34
CA VAL A 108 -13.72 -37.77 7.36
C VAL A 108 -12.62 -36.77 7.76
N CYS A 109 -11.71 -37.13 8.68
CA CYS A 109 -10.58 -36.27 9.00
C CYS A 109 -9.59 -36.17 7.84
N ALA A 110 -9.30 -37.27 7.14
CA ALA A 110 -8.40 -37.25 5.99
C ALA A 110 -8.95 -36.40 4.83
N THR A 111 -10.25 -36.47 4.54
CA THR A 111 -10.86 -35.65 3.48
C THR A 111 -10.93 -34.16 3.85
N LEU A 112 -11.21 -33.80 5.10
CA LEU A 112 -11.16 -32.41 5.56
C LEU A 112 -9.75 -31.83 5.53
N LEU A 113 -8.73 -32.63 5.85
CA LEU A 113 -7.33 -32.21 5.84
C LEU A 113 -6.82 -32.02 4.39
N ILE A 114 -7.22 -32.90 3.46
CA ILE A 114 -6.94 -32.73 2.02
C ILE A 114 -7.69 -31.51 1.47
N LEU A 115 -8.96 -31.28 1.81
CA LEU A 115 -9.70 -30.07 1.37
C LEU A 115 -9.08 -28.78 1.94
N GLY A 116 -8.59 -28.82 3.18
CA GLY A 116 -7.88 -27.70 3.80
C GLY A 116 -6.59 -27.36 3.07
N ILE A 117 -5.76 -28.38 2.77
CA ILE A 117 -4.50 -28.20 2.02
C ILE A 117 -4.78 -27.69 0.60
N VAL A 118 -5.81 -28.22 -0.09
CA VAL A 118 -6.18 -27.76 -1.43
C VAL A 118 -6.64 -26.29 -1.42
N ARG A 119 -7.37 -25.85 -0.38
CA ARG A 119 -7.75 -24.44 -0.20
C ARG A 119 -6.56 -23.52 0.12
N LEU A 120 -5.53 -24.04 0.79
CA LEU A 120 -4.28 -23.31 1.06
C LEU A 120 -3.38 -23.19 -0.18
N GLN A 121 -3.53 -24.08 -1.16
CA GLN A 121 -2.70 -24.10 -2.36
C GLN A 121 -3.36 -23.48 -3.59
N THR A 122 -4.66 -23.16 -3.58
CA THR A 122 -5.22 -22.33 -4.65
C THR A 122 -4.64 -20.93 -4.50
N PRO A 123 -3.76 -20.47 -5.41
CA PRO A 123 -3.35 -19.07 -5.40
C PRO A 123 -4.64 -18.24 -5.48
N PRO A 124 -4.72 -17.10 -4.78
CA PRO A 124 -5.85 -16.20 -4.96
C PRO A 124 -6.03 -16.02 -6.46
N VAL A 125 -7.23 -16.35 -6.97
CA VAL A 125 -7.57 -16.09 -8.36
C VAL A 125 -7.35 -14.60 -8.52
N LEU A 126 -6.25 -14.25 -9.19
CA LEU A 126 -5.85 -12.86 -9.34
C LEU A 126 -7.02 -12.17 -10.02
N ALA A 127 -7.66 -11.25 -9.31
CA ALA A 127 -8.71 -10.43 -9.87
C ALA A 127 -8.18 -9.85 -11.20
N PRO A 128 -9.01 -9.78 -12.25
CA PRO A 128 -8.57 -9.22 -13.51
C PRO A 128 -8.00 -7.82 -13.24
N ILE A 129 -6.70 -7.64 -13.49
CA ILE A 129 -6.09 -6.32 -13.44
C ILE A 129 -6.90 -5.49 -14.46
N THR A 130 -7.26 -4.27 -14.11
CA THR A 130 -7.86 -3.34 -15.08
C THR A 130 -6.91 -2.16 -15.15
N GLY A 131 -6.85 -1.49 -16.29
CA GLY A 131 -6.02 -0.31 -16.45
C GLY A 131 -6.88 0.93 -16.61
N PHE A 132 -6.36 2.07 -16.17
CA PHE A 132 -6.84 3.36 -16.66
C PHE A 132 -5.76 4.00 -17.51
N GLY A 133 -6.15 4.43 -18.71
CA GLY A 133 -5.37 5.33 -19.54
C GLY A 133 -5.80 6.77 -19.26
N ILE A 134 -4.84 7.69 -19.17
CA ILE A 134 -5.16 9.13 -19.27
C ILE A 134 -4.77 9.55 -20.67
N ALA A 135 -5.71 10.06 -21.45
CA ALA A 135 -5.43 10.71 -22.72
C ALA A 135 -5.46 12.22 -22.56
N ALA A 136 -4.62 12.91 -23.32
CA ALA A 136 -4.52 14.36 -23.34
C ALA A 136 -4.61 14.87 -24.77
N GLU A 137 -5.39 15.93 -24.97
CA GLU A 137 -5.49 16.68 -26.22
C GLU A 137 -5.13 18.14 -25.95
N ALA A 138 -4.20 18.68 -26.72
CA ALA A 138 -3.85 20.10 -26.67
C ALA A 138 -3.59 20.63 -28.07
N LYS A 139 -3.93 21.92 -28.29
CA LYS A 139 -3.70 22.60 -29.56
C LYS A 139 -2.22 22.89 -29.82
N GLU A 140 -1.41 22.82 -28.78
CA GLU A 140 -0.01 23.23 -28.76
C GLU A 140 0.86 22.13 -28.14
N GLU A 141 2.17 22.22 -28.37
CA GLU A 141 3.12 21.29 -27.78
C GLU A 141 3.30 21.54 -26.29
N ILE A 142 3.24 20.47 -25.50
CA ILE A 142 3.38 20.52 -24.04
C ILE A 142 4.79 20.07 -23.66
N ALA A 143 5.48 20.90 -22.87
CA ALA A 143 6.78 20.55 -22.31
C ALA A 143 6.68 20.00 -20.88
N ALA A 144 5.67 20.37 -20.10
CA ALA A 144 5.46 19.81 -18.78
C ALA A 144 3.98 19.61 -18.46
N LEU A 145 3.67 18.58 -17.68
CA LEU A 145 2.31 18.23 -17.27
C LEU A 145 2.31 17.75 -15.81
N ASP A 146 1.59 18.46 -14.96
CA ASP A 146 1.34 18.11 -13.56
C ASP A 146 -0.10 17.66 -13.39
N LEU A 147 -0.30 16.47 -12.83
CA LEU A 147 -1.61 15.84 -12.66
C LEU A 147 -1.81 15.36 -11.23
N VAL A 148 -3.02 15.54 -10.72
CA VAL A 148 -3.50 14.93 -9.47
C VAL A 148 -4.74 14.12 -9.76
N LEU A 149 -4.65 12.81 -9.57
CA LEU A 149 -5.75 11.87 -9.71
C LEU A 149 -6.20 11.43 -8.33
N VAL A 150 -7.50 11.22 -8.16
CA VAL A 150 -8.11 10.73 -6.93
C VAL A 150 -8.82 9.41 -7.21
N TYR A 151 -8.61 8.44 -6.33
CA TYR A 151 -9.22 7.11 -6.39
C TYR A 151 -9.75 6.69 -5.02
N ASP A 152 -10.75 5.80 -5.01
CA ASP A 152 -11.22 5.19 -3.78
C ASP A 152 -10.34 4.00 -3.38
N MET A 153 -9.61 4.13 -2.27
CA MET A 153 -8.71 3.10 -1.74
C MET A 153 -9.43 1.81 -1.35
N ARG A 154 -10.75 1.83 -1.16
CA ARG A 154 -11.56 0.64 -0.85
C ARG A 154 -11.81 -0.23 -2.07
N THR A 155 -11.88 0.39 -3.24
CA THR A 155 -12.22 -0.30 -4.49
C THR A 155 -10.99 -0.51 -5.37
N LEU A 156 -9.97 0.33 -5.23
CA LEU A 156 -8.79 0.38 -6.08
C LEU A 156 -7.47 0.33 -5.30
N SER A 157 -6.54 -0.48 -5.82
CA SER A 157 -5.12 -0.45 -5.47
C SER A 157 -4.29 -0.22 -6.73
N PRO A 158 -3.87 1.02 -7.02
CA PRO A 158 -3.02 1.31 -8.17
C PRO A 158 -1.61 0.73 -8.01
N ASP A 159 -1.08 0.16 -9.09
CA ASP A 159 0.33 -0.18 -9.26
C ASP A 159 1.11 1.07 -9.76
N PRO A 160 2.46 1.02 -9.83
CA PRO A 160 3.25 2.15 -10.35
C PRO A 160 2.80 2.61 -11.74
N VAL A 161 2.67 3.94 -11.89
CA VAL A 161 2.26 4.58 -13.14
C VAL A 161 3.31 4.34 -14.22
N LYS A 162 2.86 4.09 -15.45
CA LYS A 162 3.71 3.91 -16.63
C LYS A 162 3.43 4.99 -17.66
N LEU A 163 4.45 5.36 -18.43
CA LEU A 163 4.27 6.20 -19.61
C LEU A 163 3.61 5.40 -20.72
N GLY A 164 2.62 6.02 -21.38
CA GLY A 164 2.04 5.45 -22.59
C GLY A 164 3.01 5.53 -23.78
N GLU A 165 2.73 4.77 -24.84
CA GLU A 165 3.65 4.64 -25.99
C GLU A 165 3.99 5.98 -26.66
N VAL A 166 3.05 6.92 -26.67
CA VAL A 166 3.20 8.23 -27.32
C VAL A 166 4.22 9.13 -26.62
N ASN A 167 4.56 8.84 -25.37
CA ASN A 167 5.26 9.77 -24.48
C ASN A 167 6.63 9.29 -23.99
N ARG A 168 7.32 8.46 -24.79
CA ARG A 168 8.70 8.04 -24.48
C ARG A 168 9.71 9.19 -24.39
N GLY A 169 9.34 10.41 -24.83
CA GLY A 169 10.15 11.62 -24.69
C GLY A 169 10.05 12.34 -23.35
N PHE A 170 9.12 11.95 -22.48
CA PHE A 170 8.97 12.56 -21.15
C PHE A 170 9.83 11.85 -20.10
N LEU A 171 10.43 12.65 -19.23
CA LEU A 171 10.83 12.22 -17.89
C LEU A 171 9.59 12.31 -16.99
N MET A 172 9.37 11.29 -16.17
CA MET A 172 8.19 11.18 -15.31
C MET A 172 8.58 10.84 -13.89
N GLU A 173 7.94 11.52 -12.94
CA GLU A 173 7.91 11.17 -11.53
C GLU A 173 6.44 10.93 -11.13
N SER A 174 6.20 9.87 -10.35
CA SER A 174 4.87 9.57 -9.83
C SER A 174 4.92 9.21 -8.35
N LYS A 175 3.97 9.73 -7.57
CA LYS A 175 3.76 9.38 -6.17
C LYS A 175 2.34 8.88 -5.96
N VAL A 176 2.22 7.67 -5.42
CA VAL A 176 0.95 6.99 -5.12
C VAL A 176 0.79 6.93 -3.60
N GLY A 177 -0.34 7.38 -3.06
CA GLY A 177 -0.63 7.31 -1.63
C GLY A 177 -1.87 8.10 -1.23
N ASP A 178 -2.47 7.77 -0.09
CA ASP A 178 -3.58 8.52 0.53
C ASP A 178 -4.80 8.74 -0.41
N GLY A 179 -5.11 7.78 -1.27
CA GLY A 179 -6.21 7.87 -2.24
C GLY A 179 -5.92 8.84 -3.40
N MET A 180 -4.66 9.20 -3.59
CA MET A 180 -4.21 10.12 -4.63
C MET A 180 -3.02 9.56 -5.42
N ILE A 181 -2.96 9.96 -6.68
CA ILE A 181 -1.80 9.73 -7.56
C ILE A 181 -1.38 11.09 -8.07
N ARG A 182 -0.18 11.53 -7.72
CA ARG A 182 0.43 12.73 -8.27
C ARG A 182 1.43 12.32 -9.34
N VAL A 183 1.28 12.85 -10.54
CA VAL A 183 2.18 12.60 -11.66
C VAL A 183 2.71 13.92 -12.17
N SER A 184 4.01 14.02 -12.31
CA SER A 184 4.70 15.17 -12.90
C SER A 184 5.52 14.67 -14.08
N MET A 185 5.34 15.26 -15.25
CA MET A 185 6.03 14.89 -16.48
C MET A 185 6.71 16.12 -17.09
N ALA A 186 7.93 15.95 -17.62
CA ALA A 186 8.63 16.99 -18.35
C ALA A 186 9.39 16.45 -19.57
N ALA A 187 9.40 17.19 -20.66
CA ALA A 187 10.14 16.93 -21.89
C ALA A 187 10.89 18.20 -22.33
N ALA A 188 12.12 18.04 -22.78
CA ALA A 188 12.95 19.17 -23.21
C ALA A 188 12.50 19.78 -24.54
N GLN A 189 11.87 18.96 -25.39
CA GLN A 189 11.28 19.34 -26.66
C GLN A 189 9.78 19.12 -26.47
N GLY A 190 8.96 20.16 -26.67
CA GLY A 190 7.53 20.06 -26.49
C GLY A 190 6.96 18.86 -27.25
N VAL A 191 5.96 18.20 -26.66
CA VAL A 191 5.35 17.00 -27.25
C VAL A 191 3.93 17.33 -27.68
N PRO A 192 3.56 17.07 -28.95
CA PRO A 192 2.20 17.27 -29.42
C PRO A 192 1.25 16.23 -28.80
N MET A 193 0.08 16.68 -28.33
CA MET A 193 -0.91 15.83 -27.66
C MET A 193 -2.17 15.70 -28.52
N SER A 194 -2.40 14.53 -29.11
CA SER A 194 -3.47 14.30 -30.09
C SER A 194 -4.79 13.75 -29.53
N GLY A 195 -4.88 13.44 -28.24
CA GLY A 195 -6.09 12.94 -27.58
C GLY A 195 -6.47 11.48 -27.87
N LEU A 196 -5.85 10.83 -28.86
CA LEU A 196 -6.27 9.49 -29.32
C LEU A 196 -5.67 8.34 -28.51
N ALA A 197 -4.51 8.55 -27.90
CA ALA A 197 -3.76 7.51 -27.21
C ALA A 197 -3.44 7.92 -25.77
N PRO A 198 -3.34 6.95 -24.84
CA PRO A 198 -3.03 7.24 -23.46
C PRO A 198 -1.60 7.79 -23.36
N ILE A 199 -1.48 8.91 -22.67
CA ILE A 199 -0.21 9.53 -22.26
C ILE A 199 0.35 8.87 -21.00
N LEU A 200 -0.53 8.32 -20.17
CA LEU A 200 -0.24 7.61 -18.94
C LEU A 200 -1.07 6.33 -18.88
N GLU A 201 -0.47 5.27 -18.36
CA GLU A 201 -1.11 4.01 -18.06
C GLU A 201 -1.00 3.74 -16.56
N ILE A 202 -2.15 3.50 -15.93
CA ILE A 202 -2.25 3.27 -14.48
C ILE A 202 -2.85 1.88 -14.32
N PRO A 203 -2.00 0.85 -14.14
CA PRO A 203 -2.50 -0.48 -13.82
C PRO A 203 -3.15 -0.43 -12.43
N VAL A 204 -4.33 -1.01 -12.30
CA VAL A 204 -5.08 -1.04 -11.04
C VAL A 204 -5.57 -2.44 -10.73
N ARG A 205 -5.58 -2.76 -9.44
CA ARG A 205 -6.20 -3.98 -8.91
C ARG A 205 -7.50 -3.60 -8.24
N THR A 206 -8.58 -4.29 -8.60
CA THR A 206 -9.87 -4.12 -7.93
C THR A 206 -9.89 -4.93 -6.64
N GLN A 207 -10.30 -4.31 -5.54
CA GLN A 207 -10.39 -4.96 -4.22
C GLN A 207 -11.81 -5.48 -3.91
N SER A 208 -12.81 -4.98 -4.64
CA SER A 208 -14.23 -5.26 -4.40
C SER A 208 -14.86 -5.84 -5.68
N GLU A 209 -15.50 -7.01 -5.57
CA GLU A 209 -16.30 -7.57 -6.66
C GLU A 209 -17.63 -6.81 -6.77
N GLY A 210 -17.90 -6.23 -7.94
CA GLY A 210 -19.19 -5.62 -8.27
C GLY A 210 -19.26 -4.10 -8.09
N GLU A 211 -18.24 -3.46 -7.51
CA GLU A 211 -18.13 -2.00 -7.53
C GLU A 211 -17.34 -1.53 -8.75
N THR A 212 -17.85 -0.52 -9.44
CA THR A 212 -17.15 0.08 -10.58
C THR A 212 -16.02 0.95 -10.04
N PRO A 213 -14.76 0.64 -10.36
CA PRO A 213 -13.64 1.44 -9.89
C PRO A 213 -13.74 2.86 -10.44
N THR A 214 -13.53 3.86 -9.58
CA THR A 214 -13.57 5.27 -9.98
C THR A 214 -12.19 5.90 -9.85
N LEU A 215 -11.73 6.50 -10.95
CA LEU A 215 -10.51 7.31 -11.01
C LEU A 215 -10.87 8.65 -11.64
N SER A 216 -10.66 9.73 -10.90
CA SER A 216 -11.04 11.08 -11.32
C SER A 216 -9.84 12.01 -11.35
N ILE A 217 -9.83 12.93 -12.31
CA ILE A 217 -8.81 13.97 -12.42
C ILE A 217 -9.25 15.14 -11.54
N ARG A 218 -8.46 15.49 -10.53
CA ARG A 218 -8.76 16.59 -9.59
C ARG A 218 -8.06 17.88 -9.97
N GLU A 219 -6.81 17.80 -10.40
CA GLU A 219 -6.02 18.95 -10.83
C GLU A 219 -5.16 18.56 -12.04
N ALA A 220 -5.02 19.49 -12.98
CA ALA A 220 -4.19 19.35 -14.15
C ALA A 220 -3.63 20.71 -14.55
N ARG A 221 -2.32 20.77 -14.77
CA ARG A 221 -1.63 21.95 -15.29
C ARG A 221 -0.64 21.53 -16.35
N ALA A 222 -0.71 22.17 -17.52
CA ALA A 222 0.21 21.92 -18.62
C ALA A 222 0.99 23.18 -18.96
N TYR A 223 2.24 23.03 -19.36
CA TYR A 223 3.12 24.16 -19.68
C TYR A 223 3.85 23.95 -21.00
N ARG A 224 4.06 25.02 -21.76
CA ARG A 224 4.94 25.04 -22.94
C ARG A 224 6.41 25.02 -22.55
N VAL A 225 7.27 24.91 -23.56
CA VAL A 225 8.74 25.00 -23.42
C VAL A 225 9.18 26.35 -22.82
N ASP A 226 8.43 27.43 -23.07
CA ASP A 226 8.70 28.75 -22.49
C ASP A 226 8.17 28.94 -21.04
N GLY A 227 7.53 27.91 -20.48
CA GLY A 227 6.96 27.92 -19.13
C GLY A 227 5.56 28.54 -19.02
N SER A 228 4.98 29.05 -20.13
CA SER A 228 3.59 29.52 -20.13
C SER A 228 2.60 28.36 -20.01
N GLU A 229 1.51 28.58 -19.27
CA GLU A 229 0.47 27.57 -19.06
C GLU A 229 -0.40 27.39 -20.32
N VAL A 230 -0.80 26.16 -20.60
CA VAL A 230 -1.62 25.77 -21.76
C VAL A 230 -2.85 25.00 -21.29
N GLU A 231 -3.98 25.26 -21.94
CA GLU A 231 -5.20 24.48 -21.73
C GLU A 231 -5.08 23.10 -22.39
N VAL A 232 -5.33 22.06 -21.59
CA VAL A 232 -5.30 20.65 -22.01
C VAL A 232 -6.64 20.01 -21.69
N ASP A 233 -7.23 19.30 -22.66
CA ASP A 233 -8.39 18.45 -22.43
C ASP A 233 -7.92 17.05 -22.03
N LEU A 234 -8.34 16.59 -20.86
CA LEU A 234 -7.91 15.31 -20.29
C LEU A 234 -9.10 14.37 -20.10
N ARG A 235 -8.91 13.11 -20.47
CA ARG A 235 -9.95 12.10 -20.38
C ARG A 235 -9.40 10.80 -19.82
N THR A 236 -10.13 10.21 -18.89
CA THR A 236 -9.86 8.87 -18.39
C THR A 236 -10.48 7.84 -19.33
N ILE A 237 -9.69 6.90 -19.81
CA ILE A 237 -10.11 5.83 -20.71
C ILE A 237 -9.92 4.49 -19.98
N PRO A 238 -10.97 3.66 -19.82
CA PRO A 238 -10.81 2.32 -19.31
C PRO A 238 -10.01 1.48 -20.31
N MET A 239 -8.92 0.85 -19.86
CA MET A 239 -8.06 0.02 -20.68
C MET A 239 -8.32 -1.46 -20.39
N PRO A 240 -8.67 -2.27 -21.40
CA PRO A 240 -8.58 -3.72 -21.28
C PRO A 240 -7.09 -4.11 -21.16
N LEU A 241 -6.76 -5.14 -20.37
CA LEU A 241 -5.39 -5.71 -20.29
C LEU A 241 -4.97 -6.45 -21.56
N SER A 242 -5.27 -5.93 -22.73
CA SER A 242 -4.88 -6.52 -24.00
C SER A 242 -3.41 -6.21 -24.28
N GLY A 243 -2.46 -6.65 -23.44
CA GLY A 243 -1.05 -6.43 -23.75
C GLY A 243 0.01 -6.74 -22.68
N ILE A 244 -0.34 -6.93 -21.41
CA ILE A 244 0.69 -7.13 -20.36
C ILE A 244 1.14 -8.61 -20.26
N GLY A 245 0.44 -9.54 -20.90
CA GLY A 245 0.78 -10.97 -20.90
C GLY A 245 1.59 -11.42 -22.12
N GLY A 246 2.90 -11.63 -21.95
CA GLY A 246 3.57 -12.77 -22.61
C GLY A 246 4.66 -12.50 -23.64
N LYS A 247 5.73 -11.76 -23.30
CA LYS A 247 7.02 -11.93 -23.99
C LYS A 247 8.19 -12.46 -23.15
N ASP A 248 8.03 -12.60 -21.82
CA ASP A 248 9.17 -12.92 -20.94
C ASP A 248 9.17 -14.33 -20.33
N THR A 249 8.44 -15.30 -20.89
CA THR A 249 8.57 -16.73 -20.52
C THR A 249 9.09 -17.56 -21.69
N ALA A 250 10.35 -17.34 -22.07
CA ALA A 250 11.14 -18.26 -22.87
C ALA A 250 12.59 -18.27 -22.35
N ALA A 251 12.84 -19.10 -21.35
CA ALA A 251 14.15 -19.66 -21.00
C ALA A 251 13.92 -21.01 -20.32
#